data_AF-A0A6G0UEF8-F1
#
_entry.id   AF-A0A6G0UEF8-F1
#
_cell.length_a   1.000
_cell.length_b   1.000
_cell.length_c   1.000
_cell.angle_alpha   90.00
_cell.angle_beta   90.00
_cell.angle_gamma   90.00
#
_symmetry.space_group_name_H-M   'P 1'
#
loop_
_entity.id
_entity.type
_entity.pdbx_description
1 polymer ?
#
loop_
_entity_poly.entity_id
_entity_poly.type
_entity_poly.pdbx_seq_one_letter_code
_entity_poly.pdbx_strand_id
1 'polypeptide(L)'
;PRNDVDNKYPILNKKLQAVNPVIPDATMRYICKRHGGEPNDDVTCRAISMAAEKLGVDLIADAISIARSRGMGQVNRNTKETKYTLTKALLREVAQEKGISLP
;
A
#
# COMPACT_ATOMS: atom_id res chain seq x y z
N PRO A 1 14.35 -17.85 20.75
CA PRO A 1 13.60 -16.61 20.40
C PRO A 1 12.95 -16.60 19.00
N ARG A 2 13.20 -17.56 18.10
CA ARG A 2 12.51 -17.67 16.80
C ARG A 2 11.06 -18.19 16.88
N ASN A 3 10.64 -18.75 18.01
CA ASN A 3 9.42 -19.58 18.09
C ASN A 3 8.16 -18.84 18.56
N ASP A 4 8.23 -17.56 18.95
CA ASP A 4 7.09 -16.90 19.60
C ASP A 4 6.04 -16.38 18.62
N VAL A 5 6.43 -15.91 17.43
CA VAL A 5 5.48 -15.40 16.43
C VAL A 5 4.79 -16.56 15.70
N ASP A 6 5.56 -17.59 15.36
CA ASP A 6 5.08 -18.81 14.70
C ASP A 6 4.03 -19.54 15.54
N ASN A 7 4.24 -19.63 16.86
CA ASN A 7 3.30 -20.27 17.78
C ASN A 7 2.12 -19.36 18.16
N LYS A 8 2.31 -18.03 18.21
CA LYS A 8 1.26 -17.10 18.66
C LYS A 8 0.25 -16.75 17.56
N TYR A 9 0.67 -16.73 16.29
CA TYR A 9 -0.21 -16.39 15.16
C TYR A 9 -0.04 -17.34 13.96
N PRO A 10 -0.34 -18.63 14.12
CA PRO A 10 -0.08 -19.64 13.09
C PRO A 10 -0.84 -19.41 11.78
N ILE A 11 -2.07 -18.89 11.86
CA ILE A 11 -2.89 -18.57 10.68
C ILE A 11 -2.30 -17.39 9.90
N LEU A 12 -1.81 -16.37 10.62
CA LEU A 12 -1.20 -15.20 10.00
C LEU A 12 0.10 -15.59 9.30
N ASN A 13 0.95 -16.37 9.97
CA ASN A 13 2.20 -16.86 9.41
C ASN A 13 1.97 -17.67 8.12
N LYS A 14 1.04 -18.64 8.15
CA LYS A 14 0.69 -19.44 6.97
C LYS A 14 0.20 -18.59 5.80
N LYS A 15 -0.58 -17.54 6.06
CA LYS A 15 -1.06 -16.61 5.02
C LYS A 15 0.07 -15.77 4.45
N LEU A 16 0.93 -15.19 5.29
CA LEU A 16 2.04 -14.34 4.85
C LEU A 16 3.11 -15.11 4.06
N GLN A 17 3.34 -16.38 4.40
CA GLN A 17 4.25 -17.25 3.65
C GLN A 17 3.73 -17.56 2.24
N ALA A 18 2.41 -17.62 2.06
CA ALA A 18 1.77 -17.91 0.78
C ALA A 18 1.63 -16.67 -0.13
N VAL A 19 1.88 -15.46 0.39
CA VAL A 19 1.79 -14.21 -0.37
C VAL A 19 3.18 -13.76 -0.80
N ASN A 20 3.27 -13.31 -2.06
CA ASN A 20 4.43 -12.58 -2.57
C ASN A 20 3.97 -11.13 -2.80
N PRO A 21 4.40 -10.17 -1.94
CA PRO A 21 4.09 -8.76 -2.12
C PRO A 21 4.63 -8.23 -3.46
N VAL A 22 4.06 -7.13 -3.94
CA VAL A 22 4.54 -6.41 -5.12
C VAL A 22 5.90 -5.77 -4.86
N ILE A 23 6.12 -5.27 -3.64
CA ILE A 23 7.39 -4.74 -3.16
C ILE A 23 8.35 -5.92 -2.92
N PRO A 24 9.50 -5.98 -3.64
CA PRO A 24 10.47 -7.06 -3.44
C PRO A 24 11.10 -7.03 -2.04
N ASP A 25 11.36 -8.22 -1.49
CA ASP A 25 11.97 -8.37 -0.16
C ASP A 25 13.32 -7.64 -0.05
N ALA A 26 14.13 -7.62 -1.11
CA ALA A 26 15.40 -6.89 -1.13
C ALA A 26 15.21 -5.38 -0.93
N THR A 27 14.18 -4.79 -1.56
CA THR A 27 13.83 -3.38 -1.42
C THR A 27 13.36 -3.09 0.00
N MET A 28 12.50 -3.95 0.55
CA MET A 28 12.01 -3.77 1.92
C MET A 28 13.15 -3.88 2.95
N ARG A 29 14.04 -4.86 2.81
CA ARG A 29 15.22 -5.02 3.67
C ARG A 29 16.13 -3.78 3.60
N TYR A 30 16.33 -3.22 2.41
CA TYR A 30 17.09 -1.99 2.24
C TYR A 30 16.44 -0.81 2.99
N ILE A 31 15.11 -0.62 2.86
CA ILE A 31 14.37 0.43 3.56
C ILE A 31 14.46 0.24 5.07
N CYS A 32 14.20 -0.97 5.58
CA CYS A 32 14.32 -1.26 7.01
C CYS A 32 15.72 -0.93 7.52
N LYS A 33 16.77 -1.38 6.83
CA LYS A 33 18.16 -1.12 7.23
C LYS A 33 18.48 0.38 7.28
N ARG A 34 17.98 1.15 6.32
CA ARG A 34 18.12 2.62 6.30
C ARG A 34 17.48 3.29 7.52
N HIS A 35 16.44 2.69 8.09
CA HIS A 35 15.75 3.17 9.28
C HIS A 35 16.16 2.44 10.57
N GLY A 36 17.27 1.70 10.57
CA GLY A 36 17.81 1.00 11.73
C GLY A 36 17.12 -0.33 12.08
N GLY A 37 16.23 -0.83 11.22
CA GLY A 37 15.59 -2.13 11.36
C GLY A 37 16.32 -3.23 10.59
N GLU A 38 16.49 -4.40 11.20
CA GLU A 38 17.02 -5.59 10.54
C GLU A 38 15.99 -6.72 10.63
N PRO A 39 15.07 -6.82 9.65
CA PRO A 39 14.12 -7.92 9.62
C PRO A 39 14.88 -9.23 9.35
N ASN A 40 14.91 -10.10 10.35
CA ASN A 40 15.69 -11.35 10.33
C ASN A 40 14.99 -12.49 9.59
N ASP A 41 13.72 -12.28 9.21
CA ASP A 41 12.83 -13.26 8.61
C ASP A 41 12.04 -12.64 7.44
N ASP A 42 11.74 -13.47 6.45
CA ASP A 42 10.98 -13.06 5.26
C ASP A 42 9.53 -12.71 5.61
N VAL A 43 8.96 -13.33 6.64
CA VAL A 43 7.57 -13.10 7.06
C VAL A 43 7.37 -11.66 7.52
N THR A 44 8.29 -11.13 8.35
CA THR A 44 8.29 -9.73 8.76
C THR A 44 8.47 -8.79 7.57
N CYS A 45 9.39 -9.10 6.65
CA CYS A 45 9.56 -8.30 5.43
C CYS A 45 8.26 -8.21 4.63
N ARG A 46 7.62 -9.36 4.38
CA ARG A 46 6.38 -9.43 3.61
C ARG A 46 5.21 -8.77 4.32
N ALA A 47 5.11 -8.90 5.63
CA ALA A 47 4.08 -8.23 6.43
C ALA A 47 4.16 -6.70 6.29
N ILE A 48 5.37 -6.15 6.41
CA ILE A 48 5.59 -4.71 6.26
C ILE A 48 5.30 -4.27 4.81
N SER A 49 5.75 -5.03 3.81
CA SER A 49 5.46 -4.77 2.40
C SER A 49 3.96 -4.72 2.12
N MET A 50 3.21 -5.73 2.58
CA MET A 50 1.76 -5.76 2.41
C MET A 50 1.05 -4.60 3.12
N ALA A 51 1.51 -4.22 4.31
CA ALA A 51 0.94 -3.08 5.01
C ALA A 51 1.14 -1.77 4.24
N ALA A 52 2.34 -1.55 3.70
CA ALA A 52 2.65 -0.38 2.87
C ALA A 52 1.84 -0.38 1.56
N GLU A 53 1.71 -1.53 0.90
CA GLU A 53 0.90 -1.68 -0.30
C GLU A 53 -0.57 -1.40 -0.04
N LYS A 54 -1.13 -1.95 1.05
CA LYS A 54 -2.52 -1.70 1.45
C LYS A 54 -2.77 -0.21 1.68
N LEU A 55 -1.85 0.48 2.36
CA LEU A 55 -1.96 1.94 2.56
C LEU A 55 -2.04 2.67 1.21
N GLY A 56 -1.17 2.32 0.27
CA GLY A 56 -1.19 2.91 -1.08
C GLY A 56 -2.49 2.63 -1.83
N VAL A 57 -2.99 1.39 -1.77
CA VAL A 57 -4.26 0.99 -2.40
C VAL A 57 -5.45 1.74 -1.79
N ASP A 58 -5.51 1.86 -0.47
CA ASP A 58 -6.57 2.57 0.23
C ASP A 58 -6.61 4.05 -0.19
N LEU A 59 -5.45 4.73 -0.27
CA LEU A 59 -5.35 6.12 -0.75
C LEU A 59 -5.84 6.27 -2.20
N ILE A 60 -5.46 5.36 -3.09
CA ILE A 60 -5.88 5.42 -4.49
C ILE A 60 -7.38 5.11 -4.64
N ALA A 61 -7.90 4.16 -3.87
CA ALA A 61 -9.32 3.83 -3.87
C ALA A 61 -10.18 5.03 -3.44
N ASP A 62 -9.78 5.71 -2.37
CA ASP A 62 -10.45 6.92 -1.89
C ASP A 62 -10.36 8.05 -2.94
N ALA A 63 -9.18 8.25 -3.54
CA ALA A 63 -9.00 9.23 -4.62
C ALA A 63 -9.93 8.96 -5.82
N ILE A 64 -10.06 7.70 -6.26
CA ILE A 64 -10.95 7.32 -7.36
C ILE A 64 -12.42 7.54 -6.97
N SER A 65 -12.79 7.21 -5.74
CA SER A 65 -14.15 7.42 -5.23
C SER A 65 -14.54 8.90 -5.29
N ILE A 66 -13.67 9.79 -4.81
CA ILE A 66 -13.86 11.25 -4.87
C ILE A 66 -13.88 11.75 -6.32
N ALA A 67 -12.96 11.27 -7.16
CA ALA A 67 -12.90 11.70 -8.57
C ALA A 67 -14.16 11.31 -9.35
N ARG A 68 -14.75 10.15 -9.04
CA ARG A 68 -16.04 9.70 -9.60
C ARG A 68 -17.20 10.55 -9.11
N SER A 69 -17.30 10.79 -7.81
CA SER A 69 -18.41 11.57 -7.22
C SER A 69 -18.44 13.02 -7.72
N ARG A 70 -17.27 13.58 -8.06
CA ARG A 70 -17.11 14.94 -8.60
C ARG A 70 -17.15 15.03 -10.12
N GLY A 71 -17.35 13.91 -10.83
CA GLY A 71 -17.38 13.90 -12.30
C GLY A 71 -16.06 14.33 -12.95
N MET A 72 -14.92 14.10 -12.30
CA MET A 72 -13.58 14.51 -12.78
C MET A 72 -13.04 13.61 -13.91
N GLY A 73 -13.83 12.64 -14.36
CA GLY A 73 -13.46 11.69 -15.41
C GLY A 73 -13.47 12.34 -16.79
N GLN A 74 -12.42 12.10 -17.58
CA GLN A 74 -12.35 12.48 -18.97
C GLN A 74 -12.80 11.31 -19.86
N VAL A 75 -13.93 11.50 -20.54
CA VAL A 75 -14.46 10.48 -21.46
C VAL A 75 -13.80 10.64 -22.83
N ASN A 76 -13.16 9.58 -23.31
CA ASN A 76 -12.67 9.53 -24.69
C ASN A 76 -13.85 9.28 -25.64
N ARG A 77 -14.06 10.20 -26.59
CA ARG A 77 -15.17 10.14 -27.56
C ARG A 77 -15.11 8.90 -28.47
N ASN A 78 -13.91 8.39 -28.74
CA ASN A 78 -13.74 7.26 -29.67
C ASN A 78 -13.87 5.90 -28.98
N THR A 79 -13.40 5.76 -27.74
CA THR A 79 -13.34 4.47 -27.02
C THR A 79 -14.42 4.32 -25.95
N LYS A 80 -15.16 5.38 -25.61
CA LYS A 80 -16.10 5.45 -24.46
C LYS A 80 -15.44 5.16 -23.10
N GLU A 81 -14.11 5.11 -23.04
CA GLU A 81 -13.38 4.93 -21.79
C GLU A 81 -13.36 6.23 -20.99
N THR A 82 -13.59 6.12 -19.68
CA THR A 82 -13.41 7.24 -18.76
C THR A 82 -12.06 7.13 -18.08
N LYS A 83 -11.19 8.11 -18.32
CA LYS A 83 -9.87 8.21 -17.69
C LYS A 83 -9.93 9.16 -16.51
N TYR A 84 -9.26 8.78 -15.42
CA TYR A 84 -9.12 9.61 -14.23
C TYR A 84 -7.64 9.97 -14.07
N THR A 85 -7.37 11.19 -13.65
CA THR A 85 -6.01 11.68 -13.41
C THR A 85 -5.83 11.99 -11.94
N LEU A 86 -4.82 11.38 -11.31
CA LEU A 86 -4.43 11.71 -9.95
C LEU A 86 -3.72 13.07 -9.94
N THR A 87 -4.36 14.08 -9.38
CA THR A 87 -3.80 15.43 -9.26
C THR A 87 -3.25 15.67 -7.85
N LYS A 88 -2.32 16.63 -7.69
CA LYS A 88 -1.79 17.01 -6.37
C LYS A 88 -2.88 17.51 -5.43
N ALA A 89 -3.88 18.22 -5.95
CA ALA A 89 -5.01 18.71 -5.16
C ALA A 89 -5.83 17.55 -4.58
N LEU A 90 -6.20 16.58 -5.44
CA LEU A 90 -6.93 15.39 -5.02
C LEU A 90 -6.13 14.53 -4.04
N LEU A 91 -4.83 14.35 -4.29
CA LEU A 91 -3.97 13.57 -3.40
C LEU A 91 -3.84 14.21 -2.00
N ARG A 92 -3.75 15.55 -1.92
CA ARG A 92 -3.69 16.27 -0.64
C ARG A 92 -4.97 16.13 0.16
N GLU A 93 -6.11 16.20 -0.50
CA GLU A 93 -7.41 16.00 0.14
C GLU A 93 -7.52 14.62 0.77
N VAL A 94 -7.24 13.56 0.01
CA VAL A 94 -7.30 12.18 0.51
C VAL A 94 -6.27 11.93 1.62
N ALA A 95 -5.06 12.46 1.46
CA ALA A 95 -4.01 12.33 2.47
C ALA A 95 -4.41 13.02 3.79
N GLN A 96 -5.03 14.19 3.71
CA GLN A 96 -5.49 14.95 4.88
C GLN A 96 -6.56 14.19 5.66
N GLU A 97 -7.49 13.49 4.98
CA GLU A 97 -8.49 12.63 5.64
C GLU A 97 -7.85 11.47 6.43
N LYS A 98 -6.69 10.98 5.99
CA LYS A 98 -5.90 9.95 6.68
C LYS A 98 -4.92 10.53 7.71
N GLY A 99 -4.90 11.84 7.92
CA GLY A 99 -3.96 12.51 8.84
C GLY A 99 -2.52 12.59 8.31
N ILE A 100 -2.31 12.42 7.00
CA ILE A 100 -1.00 12.46 6.37
C ILE A 100 -0.75 13.89 5.86
N SER A 101 0.29 14.54 6.36
CA SER A 101 0.75 15.85 5.86
C SER A 101 1.71 15.66 4.69
N LEU A 102 1.27 16.03 3.50
CA LEU A 102 2.12 16.05 2.31
C LEU A 102 2.86 17.40 2.18
N PRO A 103 4.11 17.40 1.69
CA PRO A 103 4.86 18.63 1.45
C PRO A 103 4.32 19.51 0.30
#